data_AF-A0A4U2ZE44-F1
#
_entry.id   AF-A0A4U2ZE44-F1
#
_cell.length_a   1.000
_cell.length_b   1.000
_cell.length_c   1.000
_cell.angle_alpha   90.00
_cell.angle_beta   90.00
_cell.angle_gamma   90.00
#
_symmetry.space_group_name_H-M   'P 1'
#
loop_
_entity.id
_entity.type
_entity.pdbx_description
1 polymer ?
#
loop_
_entity_poly.entity_id
_entity_poly.type
_entity_poly.pdbx_seq_one_letter_code
_entity_poly.pdbx_strand_id
1 'polypeptide(L)' 'IPLGSKVWVEGYGEAIAGDTGSAIKGNRIDVLMGSKSKAMNWGRQTVKVKIL' A
#
# COMPACT_ATOMS: atom_id res chain seq x y z
N ILE A 1 8.21 -3.51 5.67
CA ILE A 1 7.07 -4.15 6.36
C ILE A 1 7.19 -5.64 6.10
N PRO A 2 7.22 -6.52 7.12
CA PRO A 2 7.25 -7.97 6.92
C PRO A 2 6.04 -8.45 6.12
N LEU A 3 6.22 -9.48 5.29
CA LEU A 3 5.10 -10.13 4.64
C LEU A 3 4.18 -10.78 5.70
N GLY A 4 2.87 -10.74 5.44
CA GLY A 4 1.84 -11.22 6.36
C GLY A 4 1.45 -10.23 7.46
N SER A 5 2.19 -9.13 7.65
CA SER A 5 1.78 -8.08 8.60
C SER A 5 0.44 -7.46 8.21
N LYS A 6 -0.42 -7.26 9.21
CA LYS A 6 -1.62 -6.43 9.05
C LYS A 6 -1.23 -4.95 9.17
N VAL A 7 -1.79 -4.12 8.31
CA VAL A 7 -1.51 -2.69 8.28
C VAL A 7 -2.79 -1.89 8.11
N TRP A 8 -2.79 -0.65 8.58
CA TRP A 8 -3.76 0.36 8.20
C TRP A 8 -3.06 1.44 7.37
N VAL A 9 -3.64 1.77 6.22
CA VAL A 9 -3.14 2.79 5.28
C VAL A 9 -4.17 3.91 5.19
N GLU A 10 -3.77 5.13 5.51
CA GLU A 10 -4.63 6.31 5.46
C GLU A 10 -5.25 6.48 4.08
N GLY A 11 -6.57 6.60 4.03
CA GLY A 11 -7.37 6.71 2.80
C GLY A 11 -7.64 5.39 2.06
N TYR A 12 -6.91 4.31 2.36
CA TYR A 12 -7.12 3.00 1.72
C TYR A 12 -7.84 1.99 2.65
N GLY A 13 -7.49 1.98 3.93
CA GLY A 13 -8.07 1.08 4.94
C GLY A 13 -7.10 0.01 5.45
N GLU A 14 -7.65 -1.07 6.01
CA GLU A 14 -6.87 -2.21 6.49
C GLU A 14 -6.45 -3.15 5.35
N ALA A 15 -5.22 -3.66 5.42
CA ALA A 15 -4.66 -4.57 4.42
C ALA A 15 -3.66 -5.55 5.04
N ILE A 16 -3.32 -6.59 4.27
CA ILE A 16 -2.22 -7.51 4.57
C ILE A 16 -1.07 -7.23 3.60
N ALA A 17 0.16 -7.16 4.10
CA ALA A 17 1.36 -7.12 3.27
C ALA A 17 1.54 -8.47 2.55
N GLY A 18 0.95 -8.60 1.37
CA GLY A 18 0.86 -9.87 0.64
C GLY A 18 1.92 -10.10 -0.43
N ASP A 19 2.70 -9.09 -0.81
CA ASP A 19 3.67 -9.19 -1.92
C ASP A 19 4.85 -8.22 -1.77
N THR A 20 5.89 -8.42 -2.59
CA THR A 20 7.08 -7.56 -2.69
C THR A 20 7.39 -7.20 -4.14
N GLY A 21 8.04 -6.05 -4.36
CA GLY A 21 8.46 -5.62 -5.69
C GLY A 21 9.86 -5.02 -5.69
N SER A 22 10.61 -5.22 -6.76
CA SER A 22 11.98 -4.67 -6.91
C SER A 22 12.00 -3.13 -6.86
N ALA A 23 10.94 -2.47 -7.30
CA ALA A 23 10.78 -1.00 -7.25
C ALA A 23 10.26 -0.46 -5.91
N ILE A 24 9.84 -1.34 -5.00
CA ILE A 24 9.26 -0.98 -3.70
C ILE A 24 10.35 -1.15 -2.64
N LYS A 25 11.07 -0.05 -2.36
CA LYS A 25 12.23 0.00 -1.47
C LYS A 25 12.11 1.15 -0.46
N GLY A 26 12.64 0.94 0.74
CA GLY A 26 12.56 1.91 1.84
C GLY A 26 11.13 2.10 2.35
N ASN A 27 10.77 3.34 2.68
CA ASN A 27 9.44 3.71 3.15
C ASN A 27 8.47 3.93 1.98
N ARG A 28 8.30 2.89 1.16
CA ARG A 28 7.41 2.88 0.00
C ARG A 28 6.56 1.61 0.03
N ILE A 29 5.28 1.74 -0.28
CA ILE A 29 4.35 0.63 -0.49
C ILE A 29 3.63 0.81 -1.82
N ASP A 30 3.09 -0.27 -2.36
CA ASP A 30 2.11 -0.24 -3.44
C ASP A 30 0.80 -0.85 -2.93
N VAL A 31 -0.34 -0.34 -3.41
CA VAL A 31 -1.67 -0.77 -2.97
C VAL A 31 -2.47 -1.25 -4.18
N LEU A 32 -3.06 -2.45 -4.06
CA LEU A 32 -3.83 -3.04 -5.14
C LEU A 32 -5.15 -2.28 -5.34
N MET A 33 -5.39 -1.81 -6.56
CA MET A 33 -6.64 -1.16 -6.94
C MET A 33 -7.37 -2.01 -7.97
N GLY A 34 -8.70 -2.16 -7.81
CA GLY A 34 -9.51 -3.01 -8.69
C GLY A 34 -9.69 -2.52 -10.13
N SER A 35 -9.21 -1.32 -10.47
CA SER A 35 -9.21 -0.82 -11.85
C SER A 35 -8.14 0.24 -12.09
N LYS A 36 -7.75 0.42 -13.35
CA LYS A 36 -6.80 1.47 -13.78
C LYS A 36 -7.28 2.87 -13.40
N SER A 37 -8.57 3.18 -13.59
CA SER A 37 -9.13 4.48 -13.24
C SER A 37 -9.02 4.77 -11.74
N LYS A 38 -9.32 3.78 -10.87
CA LYS A 38 -9.12 3.91 -9.42
C LYS A 38 -7.65 4.13 -9.05
N ALA A 39 -6.73 3.39 -9.68
CA ALA A 39 -5.30 3.57 -9.46
C ALA A 39 -4.81 4.97 -9.86
N MET A 40 -5.28 5.48 -11.01
CA MET A 40 -4.95 6.84 -11.46
C MET A 40 -5.51 7.92 -10.52
N ASN A 41 -6.73 7.75 -10.04
CA ASN A 41 -7.35 8.68 -9.09
C ASN A 41 -6.67 8.65 -7.71
N TRP A 42 -6.18 7.48 -7.27
CA TRP A 42 -5.39 7.37 -6.04
C TRP A 42 -4.05 8.09 -6.16
N GLY A 43 -3.36 7.90 -7.29
CA GLY A 43 -2.09 8.55 -7.57
C GLY A 43 -0.96 8.18 -6.60
N ARG A 44 0.23 8.76 -6.82
CA ARG A 44 1.35 8.64 -5.90
C ARG A 44 1.23 9.72 -4.84
N GLN A 45 1.17 9.32 -3.58
CA GLN A 45 1.04 10.23 -2.46
C GLN A 45 1.78 9.73 -1.23
N THR A 46 2.15 10.65 -0.35
CA THR A 46 2.70 10.33 0.97
C THR A 46 1.53 10.27 1.94
N VAL A 47 1.34 9.11 2.56
CA VAL A 47 0.24 8.85 3.49
C VAL A 47 0.78 8.20 4.75
N LYS A 48 0.00 8.24 5.84
CA LYS A 48 0.34 7.52 7.06
C LYS A 48 0.06 6.02 6.91
N VAL A 49 0.98 5.20 7.40
CA VAL A 49 0.85 3.75 7.49
C VAL A 49 1.13 3.31 8.92
N LYS A 50 0.30 2.42 9.45
CA LYS A 50 0.50 1.79 10.76
C LYS A 50 0.57 0.28 10.57
N ILE A 51 1.55 -0.36 11.19
CA ILE A 51 1.55 -1.82 11.36
C ILE A 51 0.66 -2.13 12.57
N LEU A 52 -0.23 -3.10 12.42
CA LEU A 52 -1.20 -3.53 13.43
C LEU A 52 -0.77 -4.85 14.08
#